data_AF-A0A1V4H2T7-F1
#
_entry.id   AF-A0A1V4H2T7-F1
#
_cell.length_a   1.000
_cell.length_b   1.000
_cell.length_c   1.000
_cell.angle_alpha   90.00
_cell.angle_beta   90.00
_cell.angle_gamma   90.00
#
_symmetry.space_group_name_H-M   'P 1'
#
loop_
_entity.id
_entity.type
_entity.pdbx_description
1 polymer ?
#
loop_
_entity_poly.entity_id
_entity_poly.type
_entity_poly.pdbx_seq_one_letter_code
_entity_poly.pdbx_strand_id
1 'polypeptide(L)' 'MIRSLEEAPPLGRGVRHVCKVKAFTNTYRSENASRGRAHLDVLKQCRAKHHEMFCVDEEVECTEYK' A
#
# COMPACT_ATOMS: atom_id res chain seq x y z
N MET A 1 -6.05 9.70 -22.28
CA MET A 1 -4.79 9.71 -21.51
C MET A 1 -5.14 9.99 -20.06
N ILE A 2 -4.36 9.42 -19.13
CA ILE A 2 -4.25 9.79 -17.71
C ILE A 2 -5.46 9.45 -16.79
N ARG A 3 -5.49 8.23 -16.26
CA ARG A 3 -6.01 7.99 -14.90
C ARG A 3 -4.80 7.66 -14.03
N SER A 4 -4.10 8.72 -13.64
CA SER A 4 -3.10 8.68 -12.60
C SER A 4 -3.76 8.16 -11.32
N LEU A 5 -3.18 7.09 -10.79
CA LEU A 5 -2.87 6.92 -9.37
C LEU A 5 -4.05 7.08 -8.40
N GLU A 6 -4.42 5.94 -7.80
CA GLU A 6 -5.09 5.84 -6.50
C GLU A 6 -4.56 6.88 -5.50
N GLU A 7 -5.16 8.07 -5.46
CA GLU A 7 -5.02 8.98 -4.34
C GLU A 7 -5.92 8.45 -3.22
N ALA A 8 -5.28 7.78 -2.25
CA ALA A 8 -5.91 7.42 -0.99
C ALA A 8 -6.53 8.67 -0.35
N PRO A 9 -7.81 8.64 0.06
CA PRO A 9 -8.50 9.80 0.58
C PRO A 9 -7.81 10.32 1.86
N PRO A 10 -7.85 11.64 2.13
CA PRO A 10 -7.31 12.19 3.37
C PRO A 10 -8.16 11.68 4.53
N LEU A 11 -7.65 10.67 5.22
CA LEU A 11 -8.24 10.13 6.45
C LEU A 11 -8.18 11.21 7.53
N GLY A 12 -9.32 11.86 7.76
CA GLY A 12 -9.50 12.82 8.84
C GLY A 12 -9.42 12.14 10.21
N ARG A 13 -8.82 12.85 11.17
CA ARG A 13 -8.82 12.66 12.65
C ARG A 13 -9.30 11.29 13.15
N GLY A 14 -8.64 10.22 12.73
CA GLY A 14 -9.01 8.83 13.00
C GLY A 14 -7.85 7.90 12.66
N VAL A 15 -7.95 6.64 13.11
CA VAL A 15 -6.88 5.64 12.97
C VAL A 15 -6.53 5.44 11.49
N ARG A 16 -5.27 5.70 11.14
CA ARG A 16 -4.68 5.52 9.80
C ARG A 16 -3.79 4.29 9.81
N HIS A 17 -4.03 3.34 8.91
CA HIS A 17 -3.11 2.25 8.65
C HIS A 17 -2.34 2.54 7.37
N VAL A 18 -1.01 2.64 7.50
CA VAL A 18 -0.09 2.82 6.39
C VAL A 18 0.63 1.50 6.18
N CYS A 19 0.44 0.87 5.03
CA CYS A 19 1.18 -0.33 4.64
C CYS A 19 2.21 0.01 3.56
N LYS A 20 3.37 -0.62 3.62
CA LYS A 20 4.45 -0.46 2.64
C LYS A 20 5.07 -1.81 2.30
N VAL A 21 5.47 -1.97 1.05
CA VAL A 21 6.25 -3.13 0.59
C VAL A 21 7.40 -2.65 -0.27
N LYS A 22 8.59 -3.20 -0.04
CA LYS A 22 9.77 -2.88 -0.82
C LYS A 22 10.02 -3.99 -1.83
N ALA A 23 10.01 -3.65 -3.11
CA ALA A 23 10.42 -4.56 -4.17
C ALA A 23 11.60 -3.94 -4.92
N PHE A 24 12.78 -4.55 -4.79
CA PHE A 24 14.03 -4.03 -5.35
C PHE A 24 14.33 -2.60 -4.88
N THR A 25 14.37 -1.65 -5.81
CA THR A 25 14.63 -0.23 -5.59
C THR A 25 13.34 0.58 -5.38
N ASN A 26 12.17 -0.05 -5.56
CA ASN A 26 10.87 0.59 -5.43
C ASN A 26 10.26 0.29 -4.07
N THR A 27 9.66 1.31 -3.46
CA THR A 27 8.84 1.16 -2.26
C THR A 27 7.43 1.57 -2.60
N TYR A 28 6.48 0.65 -2.48
CA TYR A 28 5.06 0.91 -2.64
C TYR A 28 4.47 1.22 -1.27
N ARG A 29 3.52 2.17 -1.24
CA ARG A 29 2.87 2.60 0.00
C ARG A 29 1.40 2.85 -0.26
N SER A 30 0.56 2.35 0.64
CA SER A 30 -0.87 2.61 0.66
C SER A 30 -1.31 2.99 2.07
N GLU A 31 -2.34 3.81 2.16
CA GLU A 31 -2.91 4.28 3.41
C GLU A 31 -4.42 4.13 3.41
N ASN A 32 -4.97 3.58 4.49
CA ASN A 32 -6.41 3.38 4.62
C ASN A 32 -6.87 3.39 6.10
N ALA A 33 -8.15 3.69 6.33
CA ALA A 33 -8.79 3.48 7.64
C ALA A 33 -8.85 2.00 8.03
N SER A 34 -8.75 1.10 7.06
CA SER A 34 -8.72 -0.35 7.28
C SER A 34 -7.35 -0.92 6.95
N ARG A 35 -6.70 -1.57 7.92
CA ARG A 35 -5.43 -2.28 7.71
C ARG A 35 -5.48 -3.23 6.51
N GLY A 36 -6.56 -4.01 6.39
CA GLY A 36 -6.71 -4.99 5.30
C GLY A 36 -6.78 -4.33 3.92
N ARG A 37 -7.45 -3.18 3.80
CA ARG A 37 -7.49 -2.43 2.53
C ARG A 37 -6.12 -1.84 2.18
N ALA A 38 -5.46 -1.18 3.14
CA ALA A 38 -4.12 -0.64 2.93
C ALA A 38 -3.13 -1.74 2.49
N HIS A 39 -3.22 -2.92 3.10
CA HIS A 39 -2.39 -4.07 2.77
C HIS A 39 -2.63 -4.59 1.34
N LEU A 40 -3.89 -4.84 0.98
CA LEU A 40 -4.25 -5.33 -0.35
C LEU A 40 -3.89 -4.34 -1.45
N ASP A 41 -4.09 -3.04 -1.21
CA ASP A 41 -3.78 -2.00 -2.18
C ASP A 41 -2.28 -1.91 -2.43
N VAL A 42 -1.43 -2.02 -1.39
CA VAL A 42 0.02 -1.98 -1.56
C VAL A 42 0.54 -3.18 -2.36
N LEU A 43 -0.03 -4.36 -2.15
CA LEU A 43 0.31 -5.56 -2.91
C LEU A 43 -0.14 -5.45 -4.37
N LYS A 44 -1.33 -4.89 -4.63
CA LYS A 44 -1.80 -4.62 -5.99
C LYS A 44 -0.86 -3.66 -6.72
N GLN A 45 -0.44 -2.58 -6.06
CA GLN A 45 0.50 -1.62 -6.64
C GLN A 45 1.84 -2.28 -7.00
N CYS A 46 2.36 -3.13 -6.11
CA CYS A 46 3.57 -3.90 -6.37
C CYS A 46 3.39 -4.88 -7.54
N ARG A 47 2.31 -5.69 -7.51
CA ARG A 47 2.02 -6.71 -8.54
C ARG A 47 1.67 -6.12 -9.92
N ALA A 48 1.24 -4.86 -9.97
CA ALA A 48 1.04 -4.14 -11.22
C ALA A 48 2.37 -3.80 -11.93
N LYS A 49 3.50 -3.86 -11.23
CA LYS A 49 4.83 -3.49 -11.73
C LYS A 49 5.83 -4.65 -11.71
N HIS A 50 5.64 -5.60 -10.79
CA HIS A 50 6.53 -6.72 -10.57
C HIS A 50 5.74 -8.03 -10.51
N HIS A 51 6.42 -9.15 -10.78
CA HIS A 51 5.82 -10.47 -10.59
C HIS A 51 5.49 -10.71 -9.11
N GLU A 52 4.47 -11.52 -8.84
CA GLU A 52 3.97 -11.79 -7.48
C GLU A 52 5.05 -12.32 -6.51
N MET A 53 6.07 -13.00 -7.03
CA MET A 53 7.20 -13.51 -6.22
C MET A 53 8.04 -12.40 -5.57
N PHE A 54 7.92 -11.16 -6.04
CA PHE A 54 8.61 -9.99 -5.45
C PHE A 54 7.69 -9.15 -4.57
N CYS A 55 6.41 -9.49 -4.52
CA CYS A 55 5.36 -8.78 -3.80
C CYS A 55 4.73 -9.73 -2.79
N VAL A 56 5.59 -10.20 -1.88
CA VAL A 56 5.26 -11.21 -0.87
C VAL A 56 4.55 -10.53 0.30
N ASP A 57 3.52 -11.20 0.84
CA ASP A 57 2.71 -10.72 1.96
C ASP A 57 3.57 -10.44 3.21
N GLU A 58 4.58 -11.29 3.43
CA GLU A 58 5.47 -11.26 4.60
C GLU A 58 6.39 -10.03 4.63
N GLU A 59 6.68 -9.44 3.47
CA GLU A 59 7.50 -8.23 3.32
C GLU A 59 6.67 -6.94 3.48
N VAL A 60 5.35 -7.07 3.70
CA VAL A 60 4.47 -5.92 3.89
C VAL A 60 4.52 -5.45 5.34
N GLU A 61 5.06 -4.26 5.54
CA GLU A 61 5.07 -3.60 6.84
C GLU A 61 3.87 -2.65 6.95
N CYS A 62 2.98 -2.91 7.91
CA CYS A 62 1.86 -2.01 8.23
C CYS A 62 2.06 -1.31 9.57
N THR A 63 1.95 0.01 9.57
CA THR A 63 2.01 0.87 10.75
C THR A 63 0.67 1.55 10.98
N GLU A 64 0.23 1.57 12.23
CA GLU A 64 -0.96 2.32 12.66
C GLU A 64 -0.54 3.69 13.21
N TYR A 65 -1.25 4.73 12.76
CA TYR A 65 -1.14 6.11 13.24
C TYR A 65 -2.48 6.53 13.85
N LYS A 66 -2.43 7.20 15.01
CA LYS A 66 -3.60 7.69 15.76
C LYS A 66 -3.66 9.20 15.76
#